data_AF-A0A1Z5J6Q6-F1
#
_entry.id   AF-A0A1Z5J6Q6-F1
#
_cell.length_a   1.000
_cell.length_b   1.000
_cell.length_c   1.000
_cell.angle_alpha   90.00
_cell.angle_beta   90.00
_cell.angle_gamma   90.00
#
_symmetry.space_group_name_H-M   'P 1'
#
loop_
_entity.id
_entity.type
_entity.pdbx_description
1 polymer ?
#
loop_
_entity_poly.entity_id
_entity_poly.type
_entity_poly.pdbx_seq_one_letter_code
_entity_poly.pdbx_strand_id
1 'polypeptide(L)'
;MSLAPKARVLSGYRRLFRARKNLFAGDQRAMEESRLAIKAEFVKNKAVPTVGDHFEGLMTMVDEAEDMLRHHIVRGELNQETGNYQVKIKPEHTVGDDQTHVEPITQRTVEKLEKPETVEVCKSANKN
;
A
#
# COMPACT_ATOMS: atom_id res chain seq x y z
N MET A 1 13.67 13.80 -23.41
CA MET A 1 13.64 15.23 -23.03
C MET A 1 13.85 15.31 -21.52
N SER A 2 15.06 15.62 -21.04
CA SER A 2 15.33 15.75 -19.61
C SER A 2 14.63 17.00 -19.07
N LEU A 3 13.69 16.82 -18.13
CA LEU A 3 13.07 17.94 -17.41
C LEU A 3 14.13 18.63 -16.56
N ALA A 4 14.10 19.97 -16.49
CA ALA A 4 14.95 20.71 -15.57
C ALA A 4 14.80 20.14 -14.14
N PRO A 5 15.88 19.98 -13.36
CA PRO A 5 15.83 19.28 -12.07
C PRO A 5 14.73 19.77 -11.12
N LYS A 6 14.50 21.09 -11.10
CA LYS A 6 13.40 21.71 -10.33
C LYS A 6 12.02 21.22 -10.75
N ALA A 7 11.76 21.09 -12.06
CA ALA A 7 10.49 20.62 -12.58
C ALA A 7 10.26 19.14 -12.23
N ARG A 8 11.33 18.32 -12.25
CA ARG A 8 11.27 16.91 -11.86
C ARG A 8 10.93 16.74 -10.37
N VAL A 9 11.60 17.48 -9.49
CA VAL A 9 11.32 17.48 -8.04
C VAL A 9 9.87 17.90 -7.76
N LEU A 10 9.40 19.00 -8.38
CA LEU A 10 8.02 19.46 -8.20
C LEU A 10 6.98 18.48 -8.75
N SER A 11 7.29 17.81 -9.85
CA SER A 11 6.43 16.77 -10.40
C SER A 11 6.31 15.58 -9.44
N GLY A 12 7.43 15.05 -8.93
CA GLY A 12 7.44 13.97 -7.94
C GLY A 12 6.69 14.34 -6.66
N TYR A 13 6.92 15.55 -6.14
CA TYR A 13 6.18 16.06 -4.99
C TYR A 13 4.66 16.08 -5.21
N ARG A 14 4.20 16.57 -6.38
CA ARG A 14 2.76 16.61 -6.71
C ARG A 14 2.17 15.21 -6.89
N ARG A 15 2.93 14.26 -7.45
CA ARG A 15 2.51 12.87 -7.61
C ARG A 15 2.28 12.18 -6.26
N LEU A 16 3.24 12.30 -5.33
CA LEU A 16 3.08 11.80 -3.95
C LEU A 16 1.85 12.37 -3.25
N PHE A 17 1.61 13.68 -3.37
CA PHE A 17 0.44 14.31 -2.75
C PHE A 17 -0.89 13.81 -3.34
N ARG A 18 -0.92 13.47 -4.63
CA ARG A 18 -2.10 12.87 -5.27
C ARG A 18 -2.30 11.43 -4.79
N ALA A 19 -1.24 10.61 -4.74
CA ALA A 19 -1.30 9.25 -4.24
C ALA A 19 -1.80 9.20 -2.78
N ARG A 20 -1.21 10.01 -1.90
CA ARG A 20 -1.66 10.23 -0.51
C ARG A 20 -3.15 10.56 -0.42
N LYS A 21 -3.63 11.54 -1.20
CA LYS A 21 -5.03 11.99 -1.16
C LYS A 21 -5.99 10.85 -1.51
N ASN A 22 -5.60 10.00 -2.46
CA ASN A 22 -6.41 8.87 -2.87
C ASN A 22 -6.40 7.75 -1.82
N LEU A 23 -5.23 7.46 -1.23
CA LEU A 23 -5.07 6.39 -0.25
C LEU A 23 -5.76 6.70 1.09
N PHE A 24 -5.58 7.90 1.61
CA PHE A 24 -6.10 8.31 2.93
C PHE A 24 -7.43 9.10 2.85
N ALA A 25 -8.19 8.95 1.76
CA ALA A 25 -9.44 9.68 1.56
C ALA A 25 -10.45 9.40 2.70
N GLY A 26 -10.73 10.37 3.57
CA GLY A 26 -11.64 10.21 4.71
C GLY A 26 -10.96 9.83 6.04
N ASP A 27 -9.65 9.61 6.05
CA ASP A 27 -8.85 9.56 7.28
C ASP A 27 -8.11 10.89 7.46
N GLN A 28 -8.69 11.79 8.25
CA GLN A 28 -8.16 13.13 8.42
C GLN A 28 -6.81 13.14 9.17
N ARG A 29 -6.64 12.23 10.13
CA ARG A 29 -5.38 12.11 10.88
C ARG A 29 -4.26 11.59 9.98
N ALA A 30 -4.48 10.50 9.26
CA ALA A 30 -3.47 9.96 8.35
C ALA A 30 -3.14 10.94 7.22
N MET A 31 -4.12 11.73 6.77
CA MET A 31 -3.88 12.85 5.87
C MET A 31 -2.90 13.85 6.52
N GLU A 32 -3.21 14.46 7.65
CA GLU A 32 -2.33 15.44 8.29
C GLU A 32 -0.93 14.87 8.57
N GLU A 33 -0.90 13.66 9.13
CA GLU A 33 0.23 12.74 9.34
C GLU A 33 1.24 12.78 8.18
N SER A 34 0.75 12.24 7.06
CA SER A 34 1.51 12.06 5.83
C SER A 34 1.89 13.37 5.14
N ARG A 35 1.09 14.44 5.26
CA ARG A 35 1.46 15.76 4.71
C ARG A 35 2.71 16.30 5.39
N LEU A 36 2.80 16.19 6.71
CA LEU A 36 3.94 16.66 7.48
C LEU A 36 5.18 15.83 7.15
N ALA A 37 5.04 14.50 7.09
CA ALA A 37 6.14 13.60 6.75
C ALA A 37 6.74 13.91 5.36
N ILE A 38 5.90 14.00 4.32
CA ILE A 38 6.39 14.32 2.96
C ILE A 38 7.09 15.68 2.94
N LYS A 39 6.50 16.69 3.59
CA LYS A 39 7.12 18.02 3.63
C LYS A 39 8.46 18.00 4.36
N ALA A 40 8.56 17.28 5.48
CA ALA A 40 9.79 17.20 6.27
C ALA A 40 10.94 16.59 5.46
N GLU A 41 10.70 15.49 4.74
CA GLU A 41 11.74 14.84 3.92
C GLU A 41 12.21 15.72 2.76
N PHE A 42 11.29 16.44 2.09
CA PHE A 42 11.70 17.37 1.02
C PHE A 42 12.47 18.58 1.57
N VAL A 43 12.13 19.06 2.76
CA VAL A 43 12.85 20.16 3.40
C VAL A 43 14.25 19.70 3.85
N LYS A 44 14.35 18.50 4.43
CA LYS A 44 15.62 17.87 4.84
C LYS A 44 16.60 17.76 3.68
N ASN A 45 16.11 17.38 2.49
CA ASN A 45 16.94 17.21 1.30
C ASN A 45 17.03 18.47 0.41
N LYS A 46 16.56 19.63 0.87
CA LYS A 46 16.54 20.88 0.07
C LYS A 46 17.93 21.37 -0.34
N ALA A 47 18.94 21.11 0.48
CA ALA A 47 20.32 21.56 0.25
C ALA A 47 21.13 20.63 -0.66
N VAL A 48 20.55 19.48 -1.05
CA VAL A 48 21.25 18.49 -1.88
C VAL A 48 21.46 19.04 -3.31
N PRO A 49 22.67 18.91 -3.88
CA PRO A 49 22.93 19.31 -5.26
C PRO A 49 22.03 18.55 -6.24
N THR A 50 21.55 19.25 -7.27
CA THR A 50 20.63 18.67 -8.27
C THR A 50 21.34 17.90 -9.38
N VAL A 51 22.57 17.45 -9.14
CA VAL A 51 23.44 16.78 -10.12
C VAL A 51 24.19 15.65 -9.41
N GLY A 52 24.24 14.48 -10.03
CA GLY A 52 24.95 13.30 -9.54
C GLY A 52 24.05 12.19 -9.04
N ASP A 53 24.65 11.04 -8.75
CA ASP A 53 23.94 9.79 -8.42
C ASP A 53 23.06 9.90 -7.19
N HIS A 54 23.46 10.74 -6.22
CA HIS A 54 22.67 10.96 -5.02
C HIS A 54 21.31 11.61 -5.33
N PHE A 55 21.26 12.57 -6.26
CA PHE A 55 20.00 13.19 -6.69
C PHE A 55 19.09 12.20 -7.40
N GLU A 56 19.66 11.37 -8.28
CA GLU A 56 18.91 10.33 -8.97
C GLU A 56 18.35 9.30 -7.98
N GLY A 57 19.14 8.87 -7.00
CA GLY A 57 18.67 7.97 -5.94
C GLY A 57 17.51 8.56 -5.12
N LEU A 58 17.56 9.85 -4.78
CA LEU A 58 16.44 10.53 -4.11
C LEU A 58 15.18 10.54 -5.00
N MET A 59 15.32 10.74 -6.30
CA MET A 59 14.18 10.72 -7.22
C MET A 59 13.62 9.32 -7.41
N THR A 60 14.46 8.28 -7.46
CA THR A 60 14.02 6.88 -7.48
C THR A 60 13.23 6.54 -6.23
N MET A 61 13.68 6.95 -5.04
CA MET A 61 12.91 6.74 -3.81
C MET A 61 11.54 7.44 -3.83
N VAL A 62 11.44 8.61 -4.48
CA VAL A 62 10.15 9.29 -4.66
C VAL A 62 9.22 8.50 -5.57
N ASP A 63 9.75 7.92 -6.65
CA ASP A 63 8.99 7.09 -7.58
C ASP A 63 8.52 5.78 -6.91
N GLU A 64 9.39 5.11 -6.15
CA GLU A 64 9.06 3.90 -5.38
C GLU A 64 8.00 4.19 -4.31
N ALA A 65 8.14 5.31 -3.58
CA ALA A 65 7.15 5.70 -2.58
C ALA A 65 5.79 6.02 -3.21
N GLU A 66 5.76 6.64 -4.40
CA GLU A 66 4.51 6.82 -5.16
C GLU A 66 3.88 5.47 -5.50
N ASP A 67 4.67 4.55 -6.03
CA ASP A 67 4.22 3.24 -6.48
C ASP A 67 3.67 2.39 -5.32
N MET A 68 4.32 2.45 -4.16
CA MET A 68 3.82 1.82 -2.93
C MET A 68 2.47 2.39 -2.51
N LEU A 69 2.35 3.72 -2.46
CA LEU A 69 1.10 4.39 -2.07
C LEU A 69 -0.06 4.12 -3.02
N ARG A 70 0.24 3.83 -4.30
CA ARG A 70 -0.78 3.58 -5.33
C ARG A 70 -1.19 2.13 -5.44
N HIS A 71 -0.23 1.21 -5.43
CA HIS A 71 -0.44 -0.18 -5.85
C HIS A 71 -0.24 -1.18 -4.70
N HIS A 72 0.63 -0.89 -3.73
CA HIS A 72 1.01 -1.89 -2.72
C HIS A 72 0.24 -1.76 -1.41
N ILE A 73 -0.36 -0.60 -1.12
CA ILE A 73 -1.15 -0.41 0.10
C ILE A 73 -2.62 -0.60 -0.24
N VAL A 74 -3.22 -1.65 0.32
CA VAL A 74 -4.64 -1.94 0.16
C VAL A 74 -5.42 -1.41 1.36
N ARG A 75 -6.52 -0.71 1.08
CA ARG A 75 -7.40 -0.13 2.11
C ARG A 75 -8.50 -1.11 2.49
N GLY A 76 -8.54 -1.50 3.76
CA GLY A 76 -9.71 -2.11 4.39
C GLY A 76 -10.61 -1.06 5.01
N GLU A 77 -11.87 -0.99 4.60
CA GLU A 77 -12.91 -0.17 5.24
C GLU A 77 -13.73 -1.08 6.16
N LEU A 78 -13.82 -0.76 7.46
CA LEU A 78 -14.62 -1.55 8.39
C LEU A 78 -16.11 -1.40 8.04
N ASN A 79 -16.77 -2.52 7.73
CA ASN A 79 -18.21 -2.55 7.57
C ASN A 79 -18.86 -2.61 8.96
N GLN A 80 -19.54 -1.53 9.34
CA GLN A 80 -20.15 -1.39 10.67
C GLN A 80 -21.33 -2.35 10.90
N GLU A 81 -21.94 -2.89 9.83
CA GLU A 81 -23.09 -3.80 9.95
C GLU A 81 -22.66 -5.25 10.18
N THR A 82 -21.54 -5.68 9.60
CA THR A 82 -21.07 -7.07 9.67
C THR A 82 -19.86 -7.27 10.58
N GLY A 83 -19.19 -6.18 10.98
CA GLY A 83 -17.96 -6.22 11.78
C GLY A 83 -16.71 -6.65 10.99
N ASN A 84 -16.84 -6.89 9.68
CA ASN A 84 -15.74 -7.33 8.82
C ASN A 84 -15.11 -6.14 8.08
N TYR A 85 -13.80 -6.20 7.82
CA TYR A 85 -13.11 -5.21 7.00
C TYR A 85 -13.32 -5.54 5.52
N GLN A 86 -14.02 -4.65 4.81
CA GLN A 86 -14.19 -4.75 3.37
C GLN A 86 -12.99 -4.11 2.68
N VAL A 87 -12.16 -4.95 2.08
CA VAL A 87 -10.98 -4.51 1.33
C VAL A 87 -11.40 -4.34 -0.14
N LYS A 88 -11.37 -3.11 -0.65
CA LYS A 88 -11.64 -2.84 -2.08
C LYS A 88 -10.36 -3.05 -2.87
N ILE A 89 -10.04 -4.30 -3.19
CA ILE A 89 -8.93 -4.65 -4.07
C ILE A 89 -9.29 -4.19 -5.49
N LYS A 90 -8.73 -3.07 -5.92
CA LYS A 90 -8.75 -2.65 -7.33
C LYS A 90 -7.73 -3.50 -8.12
N PRO A 91 -7.89 -3.70 -9.44
CA PRO A 91 -6.94 -4.46 -10.27
C PRO A 91 -5.51 -3.90 -10.25
N GLU A 92 -5.34 -2.65 -9.81
CA GLU A 92 -4.06 -1.99 -9.55
C GLU A 92 -3.28 -2.58 -8.35
N HIS A 93 -3.89 -3.43 -7.51
CA HIS A 93 -3.32 -3.98 -6.28
C HIS A 93 -3.04 -5.49 -6.32
N THR A 94 -3.32 -6.19 -7.41
CA THR A 94 -3.22 -7.65 -7.47
C THR A 94 -1.81 -8.08 -7.88
N VAL A 95 -0.99 -8.46 -6.89
CA VAL A 95 0.22 -9.26 -7.09
C VAL A 95 0.03 -10.58 -6.34
N GLY A 96 -0.69 -11.52 -6.95
CA GLY A 96 -0.80 -12.90 -6.48
C GLY A 96 -1.89 -13.16 -5.43
N ASP A 97 -2.71 -14.16 -5.74
CA ASP A 97 -3.79 -14.82 -4.98
C ASP A 97 -5.02 -13.97 -4.60
N ASP A 98 -6.16 -14.35 -5.16
CA ASP A 98 -7.48 -13.68 -5.09
C ASP A 98 -8.17 -13.89 -3.72
N GLN A 99 -7.51 -13.50 -2.62
CA GLN A 99 -8.13 -13.51 -1.29
C GLN A 99 -8.72 -12.12 -0.97
N THR A 100 -9.93 -11.88 -1.46
CA THR A 100 -10.68 -10.62 -1.29
C THR A 100 -11.31 -10.44 0.10
N HIS A 101 -11.14 -11.40 1.00
CA HIS A 101 -11.71 -11.39 2.34
C HIS A 101 -10.62 -11.59 3.41
N VAL A 102 -10.24 -10.51 4.08
CA VAL A 102 -9.28 -10.57 5.20
C VAL A 102 -10.08 -10.59 6.51
N GLU A 103 -10.11 -11.74 7.17
CA GLU A 103 -10.68 -11.83 8.51
C GLU A 103 -9.73 -11.16 9.52
N PRO A 104 -10.25 -10.37 10.48
CA PRO A 104 -9.43 -9.87 11.57
C PRO A 104 -8.85 -11.04 12.39
N ILE A 105 -7.59 -10.93 12.81
CA ILE A 105 -6.95 -11.91 13.70
C ILE A 105 -7.62 -11.77 15.07
N THR A 106 -8.61 -12.61 15.34
CA THR A 106 -9.27 -12.74 16.64
C THR A 106 -8.74 -13.99 17.35
N GLN A 107 -8.94 -14.09 18.67
CA GLN A 107 -8.56 -15.29 19.43
C GLN A 107 -9.15 -16.58 18.81
N ARG A 108 -10.35 -16.50 18.22
CA ARG A 108 -10.98 -17.62 17.49
C ARG A 108 -10.26 -18.02 16.20
N THR A 109 -9.64 -17.07 15.50
CA THR A 109 -8.84 -17.34 14.30
C THR A 109 -7.53 -18.04 14.67
N VAL A 110 -6.93 -17.65 15.80
CA VAL A 110 -5.75 -18.32 16.37
C VAL A 110 -6.10 -19.76 16.78
N GLU A 111 -7.24 -19.97 17.45
CA GLU A 111 -7.73 -21.31 17.83
C GLU A 111 -7.99 -22.23 16.62
N LYS A 112 -8.48 -21.68 15.49
CA LYS A 112 -8.66 -22.42 14.22
C LYS A 112 -7.33 -22.81 13.55
N LEU A 113 -6.28 -22.00 13.70
CA LEU A 113 -4.94 -22.31 13.20
C LEU A 113 -4.24 -23.37 14.06
N GLU A 114 -4.48 -23.37 15.37
CA GLU A 114 -3.90 -24.34 16.30
C GLU A 114 -4.56 -25.73 16.23
N LYS A 115 -5.78 -25.85 15.68
CA LYS A 115 -6.46 -27.12 15.44
C LYS A 115 -6.91 -27.22 13.98
N PRO A 116 -6.05 -27.68 13.07
CA PRO A 116 -6.50 -28.02 11.73
C PRO A 116 -7.49 -29.19 11.86
N GLU A 117 -8.78 -28.91 11.74
CA GLU A 117 -9.77 -29.96 11.48
C GLU A 117 -9.29 -30.72 10.24
N THR A 118 -9.04 -32.01 10.42
CA THR A 118 -8.60 -32.94 9.39
C THR A 118 -9.54 -32.83 8.20
N VAL A 119 -9.06 -32.20 7.12
CA VAL A 119 -9.71 -32.27 5.81
C VAL A 119 -9.62 -33.73 5.37
N GLU A 120 -10.72 -34.47 5.45
CA GLU A 120 -10.82 -35.80 4.86
C GLU A 120 -10.60 -35.67 3.36
N VAL A 121 -9.42 -36.08 2.90
CA VAL A 121 -9.12 -36.28 1.49
C VAL A 121 -10.02 -37.43 1.01
N CYS A 122 -11.08 -37.11 0.28
CA CYS A 122 -11.90 -38.08 -0.43
C CYS A 122 -10.99 -38.91 -1.36
N LYS A 123 -10.68 -40.14 -0.95
CA LYS A 123 -10.07 -41.15 -1.83
C LYS A 123 -11.06 -41.43 -2.96
N SER A 124 -10.74 -41.02 -4.17
CA SER A 124 -11.41 -41.52 -5.37
C SER A 124 -11.13 -43.01 -5.48
N ALA A 125 -12.15 -43.82 -5.22
CA ALA A 125 -12.13 -45.26 -5.45
C ALA A 125 -12.10 -45.52 -6.97
N ASN A 126 -10.96 -45.98 -7.47
CA ASN A 126 -10.86 -46.55 -8.82
C ASN A 126 -11.48 -47.96 -8.76
N LYS A 127 -12.55 -48.19 -9.53
CA LYS A 127 -13.17 -49.51 -9.72
C LYS A 127 -12.78 -50.01 -11.11
N ASN A 128 -12.01 -51.10 -11.11
CA ASN A 128 -11.67 -52.07 -12.16
C ASN A 128 -11.87 -51.67 -13.62
#